data_AF-A0A1T5A0X0-F1
#
_entry.id   AF-A0A1T5A0X0-F1
#
_cell.length_a   1.000
_cell.length_b   1.000
_cell.length_c   1.000
_cell.angle_alpha   90.00
_cell.angle_beta   90.00
_cell.angle_gamma   90.00
#
_symmetry.space_group_name_H-M   'P 1'
#
loop_
_entity.id
_entity.type
_entity.pdbx_description
1 polymer ?
#
loop_
_entity_poly.entity_id
_entity_poly.type
_entity_poly.pdbx_seq_one_letter_code
_entity_poly.pdbx_strand_id
1 'polypeptide(L)' 'MFFYDKVDWMGVADFLSAMFGNGGIIIAVFLRLISIWILSPIIFSLIYLVPIVVLILIITKLKGVINAKRFHKFLSGSQK' A
#
# COMPACT_ATOMS: atom_id res chain seq x y z
N MET A 1 5.47 14.00 -5.46
CA MET A 1 4.69 14.02 -6.72
C MET A 1 3.80 12.80 -6.73
N PHE A 2 2.49 12.96 -6.73
CA PHE A 2 1.55 11.85 -6.57
C PHE A 2 1.26 11.17 -7.92
N PHE A 3 0.76 9.93 -7.90
CA PHE A 3 0.49 9.14 -9.11
C PHE A 3 -0.45 9.85 -10.09
N TYR A 4 -1.48 10.52 -9.58
CA TYR A 4 -2.43 11.27 -10.40
C TYR A 4 -1.82 12.50 -11.07
N ASP A 5 -0.65 13.01 -10.64
CA ASP A 5 0.05 14.11 -11.32
C ASP A 5 0.81 13.62 -12.57
N LYS A 6 1.02 12.30 -12.70
CA LYS A 6 1.69 11.69 -13.87
C LYS A 6 0.71 11.29 -14.98
N VAL A 7 -0.59 11.35 -14.70
CA VAL A 7 -1.62 11.07 -15.68
C VAL A 7 -1.92 12.36 -16.45
N ASP A 8 -1.85 12.29 -17.78
CA ASP A 8 -2.25 13.40 -18.64
C ASP A 8 -3.78 13.53 -18.67
N TRP A 9 -4.34 14.18 -17.65
CA TRP A 9 -5.78 14.39 -17.54
C TRP A 9 -6.33 15.32 -18.62
N MET A 10 -5.49 16.16 -19.25
CA MET A 10 -5.92 16.98 -20.38
C MET A 10 -6.15 16.09 -21.61
N GLY A 11 -5.20 15.22 -21.96
CA GLY A 11 -5.38 14.25 -23.03
C GLY A 11 -6.56 13.29 -22.80
N VAL A 12 -6.78 12.86 -21.55
CA VAL A 12 -7.95 12.04 -21.18
C VAL A 12 -9.26 12.82 -21.34
N ALA A 13 -9.29 14.09 -20.93
CA ALA A 13 -10.46 14.95 -21.09
C ALA A 13 -10.76 15.22 -22.57
N ASP A 14 -9.75 15.48 -23.39
CA ASP A 14 -9.90 15.71 -24.83
C ASP A 14 -10.41 14.46 -25.54
N PHE A 15 -9.87 13.28 -25.21
CA PHE A 15 -10.34 12.01 -25.76
C PHE A 15 -11.80 11.72 -25.39
N LEU A 16 -12.15 11.89 -24.12
CA LEU A 16 -13.52 11.68 -23.65
C LEU A 16 -14.46 12.73 -24.22
N SER A 17 -14.00 13.96 -24.38
CA SER A 17 -14.80 15.04 -24.96
C SER A 17 -15.03 14.82 -26.46
N ALA A 18 -14.07 14.24 -27.17
CA ALA A 18 -14.27 13.82 -28.56
C ALA A 18 -15.33 12.72 -28.71
N MET A 19 -15.49 11.83 -27.72
CA MET A 19 -16.50 10.77 -27.74
C MET A 19 -17.88 11.18 -27.21
N PHE A 20 -17.91 12.00 -26.16
CA PHE A 20 -19.11 12.30 -25.38
C PHE A 20 -19.45 13.80 -25.32
N GLY A 21 -18.76 14.64 -26.10
CA GLY A 21 -18.92 16.10 -26.10
C GLY A 21 -18.55 16.72 -24.75
N ASN A 22 -19.32 17.70 -24.30
CA ASN A 22 -19.12 18.34 -22.98
C ASN A 22 -19.28 17.35 -21.81
N GLY A 23 -19.98 16.22 -22.00
CA GLY A 23 -20.07 15.15 -21.00
C GLY A 23 -18.73 14.47 -20.72
N GLY A 24 -17.84 14.41 -21.71
CA GLY A 24 -16.52 13.82 -21.57
C GLY A 24 -15.60 14.52 -20.58
N ILE A 25 -15.70 15.86 -20.51
CA ILE A 25 -14.95 16.68 -19.55
C ILE A 25 -15.39 16.34 -18.11
N ILE A 26 -16.71 16.22 -17.89
CA ILE A 26 -17.27 15.88 -16.59
C ILE A 26 -16.80 14.47 -16.18
N ILE A 27 -16.85 13.50 -17.10
CA ILE A 27 -16.38 12.13 -16.85
C ILE A 27 -14.88 12.12 -16.50
N ALA A 28 -14.05 12.89 -17.21
CA ALA A 28 -12.62 12.98 -16.93
C ALA A 28 -12.33 13.53 -15.52
N VAL A 29 -13.08 14.56 -15.09
CA VAL A 29 -12.98 15.11 -13.73
C VAL A 29 -13.40 14.07 -12.68
N PHE A 30 -14.48 13.33 -12.92
CA PHE A 30 -14.89 12.23 -12.03
C PHE A 30 -13.84 11.13 -11.94
N LEU A 31 -13.25 10.70 -13.07
CA LEU A 31 -12.16 9.73 -13.08
C LEU A 31 -10.93 10.23 -12.30
N ARG A 32 -10.58 11.50 -12.43
CA ARG A 32 -9.49 12.11 -11.65
C ARG A 32 -9.78 12.06 -10.16
N LEU A 33 -11.00 12.41 -9.74
CA LEU A 33 -11.41 12.31 -8.35
C LEU A 33 -11.35 10.87 -7.84
N ILE A 34 -11.94 9.92 -8.57
CA ILE A 34 -11.90 8.49 -8.23
C ILE A 34 -10.46 8.02 -8.09
N SER A 35 -9.57 8.45 -8.99
CA SER A 35 -8.16 8.11 -8.92
C SER A 35 -7.51 8.62 -7.62
N ILE A 36 -7.82 9.84 -7.19
CA ILE A 36 -7.28 10.38 -5.93
C ILE A 36 -7.86 9.61 -4.75
N TRP A 37 -9.17 9.40 -4.70
CA TRP A 37 -9.86 8.79 -3.57
C TRP A 37 -9.57 7.30 -3.39
N ILE A 38 -9.36 6.55 -4.47
CA ILE A 38 -9.11 5.09 -4.40
C ILE A 38 -7.62 4.78 -4.42
N LEU A 39 -6.85 5.34 -5.37
CA LEU A 39 -5.42 4.97 -5.47
C LEU A 39 -4.58 5.58 -4.35
N SER A 40 -4.92 6.79 -3.85
CA SER A 40 -4.15 7.40 -2.76
C SER A 40 -4.11 6.53 -1.48
N PRO A 41 -5.25 6.06 -0.92
CA PRO A 41 -5.21 5.20 0.26
C PRO A 41 -4.60 3.82 -0.01
N ILE A 42 -4.73 3.28 -1.22
CA ILE A 42 -4.08 2.00 -1.59
C ILE A 42 -2.57 2.16 -1.62
N ILE A 43 -2.05 3.19 -2.29
CA ILE A 43 -0.62 3.49 -2.37
C ILE A 43 -0.07 3.82 -0.99
N PHE A 44 -0.79 4.62 -0.20
CA PHE A 44 -0.44 4.92 1.18
C PHE A 44 -0.37 3.65 2.04
N SER A 45 -1.36 2.78 1.95
CA SER A 45 -1.37 1.49 2.66
C SER A 45 -0.20 0.61 2.22
N LEU A 46 0.10 0.55 0.92
CA LEU A 46 1.19 -0.26 0.41
C LEU A 46 2.57 0.24 0.88
N ILE A 47 2.78 1.56 0.90
CA ILE A 47 4.07 2.16 1.26
C ILE A 47 4.27 2.18 2.77
N TYR A 48 3.23 2.43 3.56
CA TYR A 48 3.36 2.61 5.01
C TYR A 48 2.93 1.38 5.81
N LEU A 49 1.75 0.81 5.56
CA LEU A 49 1.27 -0.32 6.36
C LEU A 49 2.06 -1.60 6.08
N VAL A 50 2.39 -1.90 4.82
CA VAL A 50 3.09 -3.15 4.49
C VAL A 50 4.46 -3.24 5.16
N PRO A 51 5.36 -2.24 5.09
CA PRO A 51 6.65 -2.33 5.78
C PRO A 51 6.52 -2.43 7.29
N ILE A 52 5.53 -1.75 7.89
CA ILE A 52 5.25 -1.84 9.33
C ILE A 52 4.83 -3.26 9.70
N VAL A 53 3.91 -3.87 8.94
CA VAL A 53 3.46 -5.24 9.18
C VAL A 53 4.62 -6.23 9.01
N VAL A 54 5.45 -6.06 7.99
CA VAL A 54 6.65 -6.88 7.78
C VAL A 54 7.62 -6.74 8.96
N LEU A 55 7.84 -5.52 9.45
CA LEU A 55 8.70 -5.26 10.61
C LEU A 55 8.17 -5.95 11.88
N ILE A 56 6.86 -5.87 12.12
CA ILE A 56 6.20 -6.55 13.25
C ILE A 56 6.36 -8.07 13.14
N LEU A 57 6.21 -8.64 11.95
CA LEU A 57 6.39 -10.07 11.72
C LEU A 57 7.83 -10.51 11.99
N ILE A 58 8.82 -9.73 11.55
CA ILE A 58 10.24 -9.98 11.82
C ILE A 58 10.51 -9.96 13.33
N ILE A 59 10.03 -8.93 14.03
CA ILE A 59 10.21 -8.81 15.49
C ILE A 59 9.57 -10.00 16.22
N THR A 60 8.36 -10.39 15.81
CA THR A 60 7.65 -11.53 16.39
C THR A 60 8.42 -12.83 16.20
N LYS A 61 8.95 -13.08 14.99
CA LYS A 61 9.79 -14.25 14.68
C LYS A 61 11.07 -14.25 15.53
N LEU A 62 11.75 -13.12 15.65
CA LEU A 62 12.96 -12.98 16.46
C LEU A 62 12.68 -13.28 17.94
N LYS A 63 11.59 -12.74 18.49
CA LYS A 63 11.18 -13.00 19.88
C LYS A 63 10.88 -14.49 20.11
N GLY A 64 10.25 -15.15 19.15
CA GLY A 64 10.03 -16.60 19.16
C GLY A 64 11.33 -17.40 19.19
N VAL A 65 12.31 -17.05 18.34
CA VAL A 65 13.62 -17.70 18.31
C VAL A 65 14.38 -17.51 19.62
N ILE A 66 14.34 -16.32 20.21
CA ILE A 66 14.98 -16.02 21.50
C ILE A 66 14.36 -16.87 22.61
N ASN A 67 13.03 -16.94 22.67
CA ASN A 67 12.32 -17.76 23.65
C ASN A 67 12.62 -19.26 23.47
N ALA A 68 12.66 -19.76 22.24
CA ALA A 68 13.02 -21.15 21.96
C ALA A 68 14.45 -21.48 22.43
N LYS A 69 15.42 -20.60 22.16
CA LYS A 69 16.80 -20.76 22.66
C LYS A 69 16.87 -20.75 24.18
N ARG A 70 16.13 -19.86 24.84
CA ARG A 70 16.06 -19.80 26.30
C ARG A 70 15.46 -21.09 26.88
N PHE A 71 14.37 -21.58 26.30
CA PHE A 71 13.70 -22.81 26.73
C PHE A 71 14.59 -24.05 26.55
N HIS A 72 15.28 -24.17 25.42
CA HIS A 72 16.26 -25.24 25.19
C HIS A 72 17.38 -25.22 26.24
N LYS A 73 17.91 -24.03 26.58
CA LYS A 73 18.94 -23.90 27.62
C LYS A 73 18.43 -24.34 29.01
N PHE A 74 17.19 -24.01 29.35
CA PHE A 74 16.55 -24.48 30.59
C PHE A 74 16.44 -26.01 30.62
N LEU A 75 15.97 -26.63 29.54
CA LEU A 75 15.85 -28.09 29.45
C LEU A 75 17.20 -28.81 29.51
N SER A 76 18.22 -28.29 28.80
CA SER A 76 19.57 -28.88 28.83
C SER A 76 20.28 -28.73 30.18
N GLY A 77 19.94 -27.69 30.94
CA GLY A 77 20.48 -27.48 32.29
C GLY A 77 19.79 -28.33 33.35
N SER A 78 18.54 -28.74 33.11
CA SER A 78 17.76 -29.61 34.00
C SER A 78 18.11 -31.10 33.90
N GLN A 79 18.94 -31.51 32.94
CA GLN A 79 19.41 -32.90 32.77
C GLN A 79 20.79 -33.19 33.40
N LYS A 80 21.33 -32.27 34.20
CA LYS A 80 22.49 -32.50 35.07
C LYS A 80 22.06 -32.52 36.53
#